data_AF-G2XXM5-F1
#
_entry.id   AF-G2XXM5-F1
#
_cell.length_a   1.000
_cell.length_b   1.000
_cell.length_c   1.000
_cell.angle_alpha   90.00
_cell.angle_beta   90.00
_cell.angle_gamma   90.00
#
_symmetry.space_group_name_H-M   'P 1'
#
loop_
_entity.id
_entity.type
_entity.pdbx_description
1 polymer ?
#
loop_
_entity_poly.entity_id
_entity_poly.type
_entity_poly.pdbx_seq_one_letter_code
_entity_poly.pdbx_strand_id
1 'polypeptide(L)'
;MPEFNAFKDEEIKESEHHNHVDGHHDEEPTTQLQNAEEGRNTRDELNTNTPHLQPPESSTHNLQTPSENSTPSQIFGLREPLPPLHTPHRRRKTILWVGLIIVTLDLACLPITYYYALSFGTDIALQDIFAIITSVYGMISFAHYGFRSLKLFRAKTAPRWRPVGWTKWGMLEFLHINFMIAITFVELELIIGTIPHHPWVRLCAMPSPTICYWFGFMFLFSAVQTMRKKPLPFNMSSTEKGKLWRPALLAIIEDAGGVEGQGGVVYRSNVLRRYEVSPIFRRMMMVLTWFWGIGLVCIAIISTVIIMTLPENIGFGIGWGLPYCFGFVWVCLTMVFVKMQLRKEKRQWETKEAVAGQAVAEYA
;
A
#
# COMPACT_ATOMS: atom_id res chain seq x y z
N MET A 1 3.33 3.70 39.73
CA MET A 1 4.50 4.58 39.97
C MET A 1 5.77 3.76 39.76
N PRO A 2 6.82 4.32 39.16
CA PRO A 2 6.90 4.42 37.69
C PRO A 2 8.27 4.06 37.11
N GLU A 3 8.30 3.62 35.85
CA GLU A 3 9.38 3.97 34.90
C GLU A 3 8.75 4.13 33.51
N PHE A 4 8.50 5.39 33.18
CA PHE A 4 8.09 5.88 31.87
C PHE A 4 8.94 7.13 31.65
N ASN A 5 9.58 7.26 30.49
CA ASN A 5 10.47 8.35 30.05
C ASN A 5 11.97 8.12 30.29
N ALA A 6 12.60 7.39 29.37
CA ALA A 6 14.03 7.49 29.10
C ALA A 6 14.25 7.26 27.61
N PHE A 7 13.90 8.25 26.76
CA PHE A 7 14.46 8.40 25.40
C PHE A 7 14.01 9.69 24.68
N LYS A 8 13.58 10.75 25.39
CA LYS A 8 12.96 11.91 24.74
C LYS A 8 13.54 13.29 25.02
N ASP A 9 14.57 13.42 25.86
CA ASP A 9 15.02 14.74 26.31
C ASP A 9 16.49 15.09 25.98
N GLU A 10 17.26 14.20 25.36
CA GLU A 10 18.68 14.50 25.03
C GLU A 10 18.89 15.09 23.63
N GLU A 11 18.03 14.82 22.65
CA GLU A 11 18.25 15.32 21.27
C GLU A 11 17.70 16.74 21.00
N ILE A 12 16.97 17.33 21.95
CA ILE A 12 16.35 18.66 21.79
C ILE A 12 17.17 19.77 22.47
N LYS A 13 18.03 19.42 23.44
CA LYS A 13 18.89 20.41 24.12
C LYS A 13 20.18 20.76 23.36
N GLU A 14 20.60 19.92 22.41
CA GLU A 14 21.80 20.19 21.62
C GLU A 14 21.56 21.19 20.46
N SER A 15 20.30 21.37 20.04
CA SER A 15 19.94 22.32 18.97
C SER A 15 19.62 23.74 19.46
N GLU A 16 19.32 23.94 20.75
CA GLU A 16 18.97 25.26 21.31
C GLU A 16 20.19 26.02 21.88
N HIS A 17 21.33 25.35 22.09
CA HIS A 17 22.53 25.99 22.63
C HIS A 17 23.50 26.56 21.58
N HIS A 18 23.22 26.41 20.28
CA HIS A 18 24.11 26.86 19.21
C HIS A 18 23.67 28.14 18.48
N ASN A 19 22.57 28.78 18.90
CA ASN A 19 22.05 30.00 18.27
C ASN A 19 21.74 31.09 19.30
N HIS A 20 22.76 31.55 20.02
CA HIS A 20 22.72 32.86 20.68
C HIS A 20 24.15 33.36 20.92
N VAL A 21 24.38 34.67 20.70
CA VAL A 21 25.66 35.43 20.64
C VAL A 21 26.11 35.58 19.17
N ASP A 22 25.94 36.72 18.47
CA ASP A 22 26.29 38.12 18.79
C ASP A 22 25.25 39.18 18.29
N GLY A 23 25.18 40.33 18.99
CA GLY A 23 24.51 41.58 18.56
C GLY A 23 25.37 42.40 17.58
N HIS A 24 25.01 43.57 17.02
CA HIS A 24 24.15 44.67 17.47
C HIS A 24 24.01 45.69 16.30
N HIS A 25 22.84 46.37 16.17
CA HIS A 25 22.59 47.77 15.69
C HIS A 25 23.10 48.25 14.30
N ASP A 26 22.39 48.99 13.42
CA ASP A 26 21.33 49.99 13.57
C ASP A 26 20.58 50.30 12.24
N GLU A 27 19.39 50.92 12.39
CA GLU A 27 18.65 51.86 11.51
C GLU A 27 17.79 51.40 10.28
N GLU A 28 16.52 51.83 10.35
CA GLU A 28 15.38 51.79 9.41
C GLU A 28 15.37 52.98 8.40
N PRO A 29 14.38 53.15 7.48
CA PRO A 29 13.75 52.20 6.55
C PRO A 29 13.56 52.84 5.13
N THR A 30 12.62 52.30 4.34
CA THR A 30 11.93 52.86 3.16
C THR A 30 12.55 52.64 1.76
N THR A 31 11.90 51.83 0.92
CA THR A 31 11.00 52.25 -0.19
C THR A 31 10.88 51.13 -1.23
N GLN A 32 9.64 50.84 -1.64
CA GLN A 32 9.31 49.93 -2.73
C GLN A 32 9.71 50.50 -4.10
N LEU A 33 10.04 49.65 -5.08
CA LEU A 33 9.52 49.79 -6.44
C LEU A 33 9.75 48.55 -7.34
N GLN A 34 8.68 48.26 -8.07
CA GLN A 34 8.45 47.28 -9.12
C GLN A 34 9.40 47.34 -10.33
N ASN A 35 9.55 46.16 -10.96
CA ASN A 35 9.55 45.84 -12.40
C ASN A 35 10.11 46.85 -13.42
N ALA A 36 11.03 46.37 -14.28
CA ALA A 36 10.93 46.50 -15.74
C ALA A 36 11.96 45.62 -16.48
N GLU A 37 11.47 44.77 -17.37
CA GLU A 37 12.21 44.20 -18.50
C GLU A 37 12.34 45.25 -19.61
N GLU A 38 13.48 45.31 -20.31
CA GLU A 38 13.60 45.65 -21.74
C GLU A 38 15.08 45.51 -22.17
N GLY A 39 15.41 44.59 -23.10
CA GLY A 39 15.79 44.93 -24.47
C GLY A 39 17.32 45.15 -24.62
N ARG A 40 18.03 44.88 -25.71
CA ARG A 40 17.76 44.40 -27.07
C ARG A 40 19.14 44.14 -27.73
N ASN A 41 19.18 43.16 -28.64
CA ASN A 41 20.23 42.77 -29.61
C ASN A 41 21.11 43.86 -30.24
N THR A 42 22.37 43.47 -30.60
CA THR A 42 22.97 43.59 -31.96
C THR A 42 24.28 42.79 -32.04
N ARG A 43 24.40 41.77 -32.93
CA ARG A 43 25.12 41.74 -34.24
C ARG A 43 26.65 41.82 -34.13
N ASP A 44 27.50 41.21 -34.95
CA ASP A 44 27.48 40.14 -35.97
C ASP A 44 28.98 39.80 -36.22
N GLU A 45 29.27 38.52 -36.44
CA GLU A 45 30.22 37.88 -37.39
C GLU A 45 31.30 38.74 -38.10
N LEU A 46 32.56 38.34 -38.29
CA LEU A 46 33.12 37.25 -39.13
C LEU A 46 34.67 37.52 -39.15
N ASN A 47 35.66 36.62 -39.18
CA ASN A 47 36.03 35.71 -40.28
C ASN A 47 37.40 35.01 -40.02
N THR A 48 37.50 33.72 -40.40
CA THR A 48 38.62 32.98 -41.07
C THR A 48 40.05 32.83 -40.51
N ASN A 49 40.50 31.57 -40.27
CA ASN A 49 41.46 30.79 -41.11
C ASN A 49 42.13 29.57 -40.40
N THR A 50 42.06 28.39 -41.05
CA THR A 50 42.73 27.05 -40.84
C THR A 50 44.23 27.10 -41.27
N PRO A 51 45.14 26.05 -41.20
CA PRO A 51 45.01 24.61 -40.88
C PRO A 51 46.19 23.83 -40.20
N HIS A 52 45.96 22.53 -39.92
CA HIS A 52 46.85 21.33 -39.90
C HIS A 52 48.11 21.22 -39.00
N LEU A 53 48.20 20.13 -38.18
CA LEU A 53 49.32 19.15 -38.15
C LEU A 53 49.12 18.05 -37.07
N GLN A 54 49.44 16.81 -37.43
CA GLN A 54 49.53 15.57 -36.62
C GLN A 54 50.96 15.01 -36.82
N PRO A 55 51.46 13.97 -36.10
CA PRO A 55 51.60 13.68 -34.67
C PRO A 55 53.13 13.61 -34.26
N PRO A 56 53.52 13.11 -33.07
CA PRO A 56 53.93 11.69 -33.04
C PRO A 56 53.63 10.93 -31.73
N GLU A 57 53.64 9.61 -31.86
CA GLU A 57 53.55 8.57 -30.83
C GLU A 57 54.72 8.61 -29.84
N SER A 58 54.49 8.27 -28.56
CA SER A 58 55.45 7.52 -27.74
C SER A 58 54.88 7.10 -26.38
N SER A 59 55.18 5.86 -26.00
CA SER A 59 55.35 5.35 -24.63
C SER A 59 54.12 4.86 -23.86
N THR A 60 53.88 3.56 -24.06
CA THR A 60 53.37 2.58 -23.10
C THR A 60 53.62 2.90 -21.62
N HIS A 61 52.54 3.04 -20.85
CA HIS A 61 52.58 2.86 -19.40
C HIS A 61 51.55 1.78 -19.02
N ASN A 62 52.06 0.62 -18.63
CA ASN A 62 51.26 -0.45 -18.04
C ASN A 62 50.68 0.05 -16.70
N LEU A 63 49.37 0.33 -16.65
CA LEU A 63 48.59 0.23 -15.42
C LEU A 63 47.65 -0.96 -15.58
N GLN A 64 47.90 -1.99 -14.78
CA GLN A 64 46.99 -3.10 -14.57
C GLN A 64 45.66 -2.55 -14.04
N THR A 65 44.65 -2.56 -14.89
CA THR A 65 43.24 -2.48 -14.53
C THR A 65 42.86 -3.75 -13.75
N PRO A 66 42.27 -3.65 -12.55
CA PRO A 66 41.57 -4.79 -11.96
C PRO A 66 40.40 -5.13 -12.89
N SER A 67 40.46 -6.35 -13.44
CA SER A 67 39.41 -6.97 -14.24
C SER A 67 38.02 -6.71 -13.67
N GLU A 68 37.24 -5.88 -14.37
CA GLU A 68 35.78 -5.84 -14.32
C GLU A 68 35.24 -7.20 -14.75
N ASN A 69 35.05 -8.10 -13.79
CA ASN A 69 34.20 -9.28 -13.96
C ASN A 69 33.68 -9.72 -12.59
N SER A 70 32.90 -8.85 -11.97
CA SER A 70 32.04 -9.21 -10.84
C SER A 70 30.61 -8.86 -11.19
N THR A 71 29.87 -9.86 -11.66
CA THR A 71 28.41 -9.79 -11.77
C THR A 71 27.85 -9.46 -10.37
N PRO A 72 27.03 -8.40 -10.20
CA PRO A 72 26.52 -7.99 -8.87
C PRO A 72 25.61 -9.03 -8.18
N SER A 73 25.34 -10.16 -8.82
CA SER A 73 24.38 -11.16 -8.36
C SER A 73 24.97 -12.28 -7.50
N GLN A 74 26.29 -12.46 -7.42
CA GLN A 74 26.88 -13.59 -6.67
C GLN A 74 27.36 -13.28 -5.24
N ILE A 75 27.62 -12.02 -4.88
CA ILE A 75 28.12 -11.68 -3.54
C ILE A 75 26.96 -11.53 -2.52
N PHE A 76 25.72 -11.31 -2.97
CA PHE A 76 24.57 -11.09 -2.09
C PHE A 76 24.02 -12.37 -1.43
N GLY A 77 24.63 -13.54 -1.68
CA GLY A 77 24.08 -14.84 -1.29
C GLY A 77 24.76 -15.58 -0.14
N LEU A 78 25.85 -15.05 0.44
CA LEU A 78 26.77 -15.88 1.24
C LEU A 78 26.58 -15.85 2.77
N ARG A 79 25.75 -14.96 3.34
CA ARG A 79 25.58 -14.95 4.81
C ARG A 79 24.38 -14.20 5.39
N GLU A 80 23.54 -13.59 4.57
CA GLU A 80 22.54 -12.68 5.12
C GLU A 80 21.31 -13.45 5.67
N PRO A 81 20.94 -13.24 6.94
CA PRO A 81 19.81 -13.94 7.54
C PRO A 81 18.52 -13.57 6.80
N LEU A 82 17.59 -14.54 6.73
CA LEU A 82 16.29 -14.34 6.10
C LEU A 82 15.61 -13.07 6.67
N PRO A 83 15.23 -12.08 5.82
CA PRO A 83 14.66 -10.84 6.31
C PRO A 83 13.44 -11.08 7.22
N PRO A 84 13.42 -10.52 8.43
CA PRO A 84 12.38 -10.82 9.41
C PRO A 84 11.07 -10.16 9.01
N LEU A 85 9.99 -10.94 9.03
CA LEU A 85 8.64 -10.40 8.93
C LEU A 85 8.22 -9.91 10.32
N HIS A 86 7.91 -8.62 10.43
CA HIS A 86 7.39 -8.05 11.66
C HIS A 86 6.13 -8.81 12.09
N THR A 87 6.09 -9.25 13.34
CA THR A 87 4.86 -9.77 13.94
C THR A 87 4.35 -8.75 14.95
N PRO A 88 3.11 -8.27 14.82
CA PRO A 88 2.58 -7.29 15.76
C PRO A 88 2.56 -7.85 17.19
N HIS A 89 2.80 -6.99 18.17
CA HIS A 89 2.72 -7.36 19.59
C HIS A 89 1.31 -7.87 19.94
N ARG A 90 1.17 -8.70 21.01
CA ARG A 90 -0.11 -9.32 21.40
C ARG A 90 -1.25 -8.30 21.53
N ARG A 91 -1.00 -7.18 22.21
CA ARG A 91 -1.96 -6.06 22.32
C ARG A 91 -2.40 -5.52 20.96
N ARG A 92 -1.46 -5.35 20.02
CA ARG A 92 -1.78 -4.85 18.67
C ARG A 92 -2.61 -5.86 17.89
N LYS A 93 -2.29 -7.15 17.98
CA LYS A 93 -3.10 -8.23 17.40
C LYS A 93 -4.55 -8.19 17.91
N THR A 94 -4.75 -8.01 19.22
CA THR A 94 -6.10 -7.87 19.79
C THR A 94 -6.84 -6.66 19.20
N ILE A 95 -6.19 -5.50 19.10
CA ILE A 95 -6.80 -4.31 18.49
C ILE A 95 -7.20 -4.56 17.03
N LEU A 96 -6.36 -5.25 16.25
CA LEU A 96 -6.68 -5.58 14.86
C LEU A 96 -7.89 -6.53 14.75
N TRP A 97 -7.97 -7.53 15.62
CA TRP A 97 -9.12 -8.44 15.66
C TRP A 97 -10.42 -7.74 16.08
N VAL A 98 -10.36 -6.92 17.12
CA VAL A 98 -11.52 -6.12 17.56
C VAL A 98 -11.96 -5.16 16.45
N GLY A 99 -11.01 -4.47 15.81
CA GLY A 99 -11.30 -3.59 14.68
C GLY A 99 -11.95 -4.33 13.50
N LEU A 100 -11.45 -5.52 13.15
CA LEU A 100 -12.03 -6.36 12.10
C LEU A 100 -13.48 -6.76 12.42
N ILE A 101 -13.77 -7.16 13.67
CA ILE A 101 -15.12 -7.51 14.11
C ILE A 101 -16.03 -6.28 13.99
N ILE A 102 -15.62 -5.13 14.51
CA ILE A 102 -16.41 -3.90 14.47
C ILE A 102 -16.69 -3.48 13.03
N VAL A 103 -15.69 -3.50 12.14
CA VAL A 103 -15.88 -3.16 10.72
C VAL A 103 -16.82 -4.15 10.02
N THR A 104 -16.76 -5.44 10.37
CA THR A 104 -17.68 -6.44 9.82
C THR A 104 -19.11 -6.19 10.30
N LEU A 105 -19.29 -5.82 11.57
CA LEU A 105 -20.60 -5.45 12.10
C LEU A 105 -21.14 -4.18 11.42
N ASP A 106 -20.30 -3.16 11.24
CA ASP A 106 -20.61 -1.87 10.61
C ASP A 106 -20.98 -2.04 9.13
N LEU A 107 -20.21 -2.80 8.37
CA LEU A 107 -20.35 -2.88 6.91
C LEU A 107 -21.23 -4.04 6.41
N ALA A 108 -21.42 -5.10 7.20
CA ALA A 108 -22.21 -6.26 6.79
C ALA A 108 -23.50 -6.39 7.61
N CYS A 109 -23.36 -6.42 8.94
CA CYS A 109 -24.50 -6.74 9.81
C CYS A 109 -25.47 -5.57 9.96
N LEU A 110 -24.99 -4.33 10.01
CA LEU A 110 -25.82 -3.15 10.23
C LEU A 110 -26.81 -2.93 9.09
N PRO A 111 -26.41 -2.88 7.79
CA PRO A 111 -27.36 -2.70 6.70
C PRO A 111 -28.45 -3.77 6.68
N ILE A 112 -28.07 -5.04 6.88
CA ILE A 112 -28.99 -6.18 6.94
C ILE A 112 -29.98 -6.01 8.10
N THR A 113 -29.46 -5.77 9.30
CA THR A 113 -30.27 -5.71 10.52
C THR A 113 -31.25 -4.55 10.46
N TYR A 114 -30.80 -3.37 10.04
CA TYR A 114 -31.65 -2.18 9.97
C TYR A 114 -32.70 -2.32 8.88
N TYR A 115 -32.34 -2.86 7.71
CA TYR A 115 -33.29 -3.10 6.63
C TYR A 115 -34.43 -4.00 7.08
N TYR A 116 -34.13 -5.17 7.66
CA TYR A 116 -35.17 -6.09 8.11
C TYR A 116 -35.93 -5.57 9.34
N ALA A 117 -35.24 -4.99 10.32
CA ALA A 117 -35.90 -4.49 11.53
C ALA A 117 -36.86 -3.34 11.22
N LEU A 118 -36.47 -2.39 10.37
CA LEU A 118 -37.31 -1.24 10.03
C LEU A 118 -38.39 -1.61 9.00
N SER A 119 -38.04 -2.40 7.98
CA SER A 119 -39.00 -2.76 6.92
C SER A 119 -40.12 -3.68 7.38
N PHE A 120 -39.88 -4.52 8.41
CA PHE A 120 -40.89 -5.44 8.93
C PHE A 120 -41.44 -5.01 10.30
N GLY A 121 -40.74 -4.12 11.02
CA GLY A 121 -41.14 -3.65 12.34
C GLY A 121 -41.82 -2.29 12.37
N THR A 122 -41.87 -1.56 11.25
CA THR A 122 -42.46 -0.20 11.18
C THR A 122 -43.17 0.02 9.85
N ASP A 123 -44.04 1.04 9.80
CA ASP A 123 -44.76 1.46 8.58
C ASP A 123 -44.04 2.62 7.84
N ILE A 124 -42.75 2.79 8.10
CA ILE A 124 -41.94 3.87 7.52
C ILE A 124 -41.69 3.59 6.03
N ALA A 125 -41.66 4.65 5.21
CA ALA A 125 -41.38 4.52 3.79
C ALA A 125 -39.97 3.93 3.54
N LEU A 126 -39.86 3.08 2.52
CA LEU A 126 -38.60 2.41 2.19
C LEU A 126 -37.44 3.39 1.92
N GLN A 127 -37.77 4.56 1.36
CA GLN A 127 -36.80 5.65 1.15
C GLN A 127 -36.18 6.13 2.46
N ASP A 128 -36.99 6.35 3.50
CA ASP A 128 -36.52 6.79 4.81
C ASP A 128 -35.69 5.70 5.50
N ILE A 129 -36.08 4.42 5.34
CA ILE A 129 -35.30 3.28 5.84
C ILE A 129 -33.89 3.29 5.24
N PHE A 130 -33.78 3.45 3.92
CA PHE A 130 -32.48 3.51 3.27
C PHE A 130 -31.69 4.77 3.64
N ALA A 131 -32.34 5.92 3.82
CA ALA A 131 -31.69 7.13 4.30
C ALA A 131 -31.08 6.94 5.71
N ILE A 132 -31.79 6.25 6.61
CA ILE A 132 -31.27 5.88 7.93
C ILE A 132 -30.06 4.95 7.78
N ILE A 133 -30.18 3.89 6.98
CA ILE A 133 -29.09 2.93 6.75
C ILE A 133 -27.85 3.64 6.21
N THR A 134 -27.97 4.44 5.16
CA THR A 134 -26.84 5.13 4.53
C THR A 134 -26.23 6.19 5.44
N SER A 135 -27.02 6.84 6.30
CA SER A 135 -26.49 7.82 7.27
C SER A 135 -25.62 7.22 8.37
N VAL A 136 -25.90 5.97 8.77
CA VAL A 136 -25.17 5.29 9.86
C VAL A 136 -24.08 4.37 9.29
N TYR A 137 -24.29 3.83 8.09
CA TYR A 137 -23.39 2.92 7.41
C TYR A 137 -21.99 3.51 7.27
N GLY A 138 -21.00 2.71 7.64
CA GLY A 138 -19.60 3.02 7.36
C GLY A 138 -19.01 4.11 8.23
N MET A 139 -19.74 4.71 9.19
CA MET A 139 -19.22 5.79 10.04
C MET A 139 -17.90 5.39 10.73
N ILE A 140 -17.83 4.17 11.27
CA ILE A 140 -16.63 3.69 11.96
C ILE A 140 -15.50 3.46 10.94
N SER A 141 -15.85 2.88 9.81
CA SER A 141 -14.91 2.59 8.71
C SER A 141 -14.32 3.89 8.13
N PHE A 142 -15.13 4.91 7.89
CA PHE A 142 -14.73 6.24 7.45
C PHE A 142 -13.87 6.95 8.49
N ALA A 143 -14.24 6.89 9.78
CA ALA A 143 -13.43 7.47 10.85
C ALA A 143 -12.04 6.81 10.91
N HIS A 144 -11.98 5.47 10.89
CA HIS A 144 -10.72 4.74 10.86
C HIS A 144 -9.87 5.13 9.64
N TYR A 145 -10.50 5.24 8.48
CA TYR A 145 -9.84 5.65 7.24
C TYR A 145 -9.35 7.10 7.29
N GLY A 146 -10.11 8.02 7.87
CA GLY A 146 -9.69 9.41 8.12
C GLY A 146 -8.48 9.48 9.06
N PHE A 147 -8.48 8.71 10.15
CA PHE A 147 -7.30 8.62 11.03
C PHE A 147 -6.09 7.99 10.34
N ARG A 148 -6.30 7.02 9.43
CA ARG A 148 -5.24 6.47 8.58
C ARG A 148 -4.65 7.57 7.71
N SER A 149 -5.48 8.34 7.01
CA SER A 149 -5.07 9.48 6.19
C SER A 149 -4.24 10.46 7.02
N LEU A 150 -4.73 10.88 8.19
CA LEU A 150 -4.04 11.81 9.09
C LEU A 150 -2.60 11.37 9.41
N LYS A 151 -2.36 10.06 9.63
CA LYS A 151 -1.00 9.55 9.91
C LYS A 151 -0.06 9.69 8.71
N LEU A 152 -0.57 9.51 7.49
CA LEU A 152 0.19 9.57 6.25
C LEU A 152 0.45 11.02 5.79
N PHE A 153 -0.50 11.91 6.06
CA PHE A 153 -0.44 13.32 5.67
C PHE A 153 0.31 14.20 6.66
N ARG A 154 0.18 13.96 7.96
CA ARG A 154 0.75 14.84 8.98
C ARG A 154 2.27 14.75 8.99
N ALA A 155 2.95 15.86 8.71
CA ALA A 155 4.41 15.95 8.55
C ALA A 155 5.20 15.31 9.70
N LYS A 156 4.71 15.38 10.93
CA LYS A 156 5.35 14.77 12.12
C LYS A 156 5.32 13.24 12.12
N THR A 157 4.30 12.60 11.55
CA THR A 157 4.13 11.14 11.53
C THR A 157 4.48 10.53 10.18
N ALA A 158 4.28 11.28 9.10
CA ALA A 158 4.47 10.87 7.71
C ALA A 158 5.79 10.11 7.43
N PRO A 159 6.98 10.58 7.85
CA PRO A 159 8.25 9.91 7.57
C PRO A 159 8.32 8.45 8.08
N ARG A 160 7.56 8.12 9.14
CA ARG A 160 7.55 6.79 9.76
C ARG A 160 6.67 5.78 9.04
N TRP A 161 5.65 6.24 8.31
CA TRP A 161 4.56 5.39 7.80
C TRP A 161 4.48 5.32 6.27
N ARG A 162 5.06 6.31 5.56
CA ARG A 162 5.01 6.37 4.10
C ARG A 162 5.73 5.19 3.43
N PRO A 163 5.36 4.87 2.18
CA PRO A 163 6.13 3.97 1.36
C PRO A 163 7.60 4.40 1.22
N VAL A 164 8.48 3.42 1.06
CA VAL A 164 9.93 3.65 0.92
C VAL A 164 10.18 4.49 -0.33
N GLY A 165 11.04 5.52 -0.22
CA GLY A 165 11.41 6.41 -1.33
C GLY A 165 10.51 7.62 -1.54
N TRP A 166 9.49 7.85 -0.70
CA TRP A 166 8.52 8.93 -0.88
C TRP A 166 8.88 10.17 -0.04
N THR A 167 9.03 11.34 -0.68
CA THR A 167 9.49 12.59 -0.02
C THR A 167 8.36 13.51 0.45
N LYS A 168 7.48 14.01 -0.44
CA LYS A 168 6.43 15.01 -0.06
C LYS A 168 5.07 14.85 -0.76
N TRP A 169 5.04 14.46 -2.04
CA TRP A 169 3.80 14.46 -2.87
C TRP A 169 3.21 13.09 -3.18
N GLY A 170 3.92 12.02 -2.85
CA GLY A 170 3.32 10.70 -2.82
C GLY A 170 2.56 10.57 -1.50
N MET A 171 1.25 10.77 -1.49
CA MET A 171 0.50 10.77 -0.22
C MET A 171 -0.52 9.64 -0.10
N LEU A 172 -0.77 8.91 -1.19
CA LEU A 172 -1.73 7.82 -1.21
C LEU A 172 -1.00 6.53 -1.61
N GLU A 173 -0.73 5.69 -0.63
CA GLU A 173 -0.25 4.33 -0.85
C GLU A 173 -1.28 3.49 -1.62
N PHE A 174 -0.83 2.39 -2.25
CA PHE A 174 -1.64 1.62 -3.18
C PHE A 174 -2.93 1.08 -2.54
N LEU A 175 -2.88 0.56 -1.31
CA LEU A 175 -4.06 0.12 -0.57
C LEU A 175 -5.07 1.25 -0.37
N HIS A 176 -4.57 2.44 -0.03
CA HIS A 176 -5.41 3.61 0.24
C HIS A 176 -6.13 4.05 -1.05
N ILE A 177 -5.41 4.24 -2.16
CA ILE A 177 -6.04 4.61 -3.43
C ILE A 177 -7.14 3.62 -3.83
N ASN A 178 -6.84 2.32 -3.78
CA ASN A 178 -7.78 1.30 -4.21
C ASN A 178 -9.00 1.18 -3.27
N PHE A 179 -8.81 1.37 -1.97
CA PHE A 179 -9.94 1.42 -1.04
C PHE A 179 -10.82 2.65 -1.29
N MET A 180 -10.21 3.81 -1.58
CA MET A 180 -10.94 5.03 -1.92
C MET A 180 -11.77 4.87 -3.20
N ILE A 181 -11.22 4.24 -4.23
CA ILE A 181 -11.96 3.96 -5.47
C ILE A 181 -13.12 2.99 -5.20
N ALA A 182 -12.87 1.90 -4.47
CA ALA A 182 -13.89 0.91 -4.14
C ALA A 182 -15.06 1.56 -3.37
N ILE A 183 -14.76 2.37 -2.34
CA ILE A 183 -15.79 3.01 -1.55
C ILE A 183 -16.52 4.09 -2.35
N THR A 184 -15.85 4.80 -3.28
CA THR A 184 -16.54 5.72 -4.20
C THR A 184 -17.57 5.00 -5.05
N PHE A 185 -17.27 3.80 -5.58
CA PHE A 185 -18.28 3.02 -6.32
C PHE A 185 -19.45 2.61 -5.42
N VAL A 186 -19.18 2.14 -4.20
CA VAL A 186 -20.22 1.79 -3.22
C VAL A 186 -21.12 2.99 -2.90
N GLU A 187 -20.54 4.16 -2.63
CA GLU A 187 -21.31 5.37 -2.33
C GLU A 187 -22.16 5.80 -3.53
N LEU A 188 -21.62 5.73 -4.75
CA LEU A 188 -22.39 6.02 -5.96
C LEU A 188 -23.58 5.06 -6.12
N GLU A 189 -23.40 3.77 -5.87
CA GLU A 189 -24.48 2.78 -5.91
C GLU A 189 -25.57 3.08 -4.88
N LEU A 190 -25.19 3.39 -3.64
CA LEU A 190 -26.11 3.71 -2.57
C LEU A 190 -26.86 5.01 -2.84
N ILE A 191 -26.17 6.06 -3.31
CA ILE A 191 -26.80 7.33 -3.67
C ILE A 191 -27.79 7.11 -4.82
N ILE A 192 -27.34 6.50 -5.93
CA ILE A 192 -28.20 6.29 -7.10
C ILE A 192 -29.39 5.40 -6.76
N GLY A 193 -29.18 4.36 -5.97
CA GLY A 193 -30.24 3.43 -5.57
C GLY A 193 -31.30 4.07 -4.67
N THR A 194 -30.97 5.16 -3.98
CA THR A 194 -31.86 5.81 -3.00
C THR A 194 -32.49 7.12 -3.48
N ILE A 195 -32.07 7.66 -4.62
CA ILE A 195 -32.69 8.85 -5.25
C ILE A 195 -34.19 8.67 -5.55
N PRO A 196 -34.64 7.54 -6.15
CA PRO A 196 -36.05 7.40 -6.52
C PRO A 196 -36.97 7.26 -5.29
N HIS A 197 -38.21 7.74 -5.40
CA HIS A 197 -39.24 7.57 -4.36
C HIS A 197 -39.51 6.08 -4.02
N HIS A 198 -39.30 5.20 -4.99
CA HIS A 198 -39.21 3.76 -4.77
C HIS A 198 -37.75 3.32 -4.98
N PRO A 199 -36.95 3.18 -3.88
CA PRO A 199 -35.54 2.85 -3.98
C PRO A 199 -35.29 1.58 -4.78
N TRP A 200 -34.22 1.56 -5.55
CA TRP A 200 -33.77 0.38 -6.28
C TRP A 200 -33.04 -0.57 -5.34
N VAL A 201 -33.80 -1.36 -4.58
CA VAL A 201 -33.30 -2.28 -3.55
C VAL A 201 -32.18 -3.18 -4.07
N ARG A 202 -32.28 -3.66 -5.31
CA ARG A 202 -31.26 -4.49 -5.95
C ARG A 202 -29.93 -3.75 -6.11
N LEU A 203 -29.97 -2.47 -6.49
CA LEU A 203 -28.75 -1.65 -6.57
C LEU A 203 -28.18 -1.40 -5.17
N CYS A 204 -29.05 -1.13 -4.18
CA CYS A 204 -28.64 -0.98 -2.77
C CYS A 204 -28.07 -2.28 -2.15
N ALA A 205 -28.21 -3.43 -2.81
CA ALA A 205 -27.64 -4.71 -2.39
C ALA A 205 -26.26 -5.02 -3.03
N MET A 206 -25.85 -4.23 -4.03
CA MET A 206 -24.59 -4.41 -4.77
C MET A 206 -23.29 -3.97 -4.09
N PRO A 207 -23.27 -3.13 -3.02
CA PRO A 207 -22.00 -2.64 -2.45
C PRO A 207 -20.94 -3.69 -2.14
N SER A 208 -21.34 -4.79 -1.49
CA SER A 208 -20.40 -5.85 -1.11
C SER A 208 -19.86 -6.63 -2.33
N PRO A 209 -20.70 -7.05 -3.30
CA PRO A 209 -20.23 -7.54 -4.60
C PRO A 209 -19.32 -6.57 -5.34
N THR A 210 -19.61 -5.27 -5.32
CA THR A 210 -18.83 -4.25 -6.02
C THR A 210 -17.42 -4.10 -5.46
N ILE A 211 -17.26 -4.13 -4.14
CA ILE A 211 -15.94 -4.22 -3.50
C ILE A 211 -15.19 -5.47 -3.99
N CYS A 212 -15.88 -6.62 -4.06
CA CYS A 212 -15.29 -7.86 -4.55
C CYS A 212 -14.88 -7.77 -6.03
N TYR A 213 -15.70 -7.17 -6.89
CA TYR A 213 -15.34 -6.93 -8.29
C TYR A 213 -14.09 -6.08 -8.40
N TRP A 214 -14.04 -4.94 -7.70
CA TRP A 214 -12.90 -4.02 -7.78
C TRP A 214 -11.58 -4.71 -7.38
N PHE A 215 -11.53 -5.29 -6.18
CA PHE A 215 -10.33 -5.96 -5.71
C PHE A 215 -10.01 -7.23 -6.50
N GLY A 216 -11.04 -7.97 -6.94
CA GLY A 216 -10.90 -9.14 -7.79
C GLY A 216 -10.22 -8.81 -9.12
N PHE A 217 -10.75 -7.85 -9.87
CA PHE A 217 -10.17 -7.39 -11.12
C PHE A 217 -8.78 -6.77 -10.93
N MET A 218 -8.58 -5.97 -9.88
CA MET A 218 -7.28 -5.38 -9.56
C MET A 218 -6.23 -6.48 -9.31
N PHE A 219 -6.56 -7.53 -8.55
CA PHE A 219 -5.65 -8.65 -8.32
C PHE A 219 -5.35 -9.43 -9.61
N LEU A 220 -6.37 -9.78 -10.39
CA LEU A 220 -6.19 -10.50 -11.65
C LEU A 220 -5.33 -9.71 -12.64
N PHE A 221 -5.65 -8.42 -12.82
CA PHE A 221 -4.89 -7.52 -13.66
C PHE A 221 -3.43 -7.47 -13.20
N SER A 222 -3.19 -7.29 -11.91
CA SER A 222 -1.83 -7.27 -11.37
C SER A 222 -1.05 -8.54 -11.64
N ALA A 223 -1.69 -9.70 -11.47
CA ALA A 223 -1.06 -10.99 -11.62
C ALA A 223 -0.67 -11.24 -13.09
N VAL A 224 -1.56 -10.89 -14.03
CA VAL A 224 -1.27 -10.95 -15.47
C VAL A 224 -0.09 -10.05 -15.82
N GLN A 225 -0.09 -8.80 -15.36
CA GLN A 225 0.99 -7.85 -15.67
C GLN A 225 2.34 -8.27 -15.07
N THR A 226 2.34 -8.83 -13.85
CA THR A 226 3.53 -9.43 -13.24
C THR A 226 4.06 -10.60 -14.07
N MET A 227 3.19 -11.53 -14.51
CA MET A 227 3.63 -12.67 -15.33
C MET A 227 4.18 -12.24 -16.69
N ARG A 228 3.59 -11.19 -17.30
CA ARG A 228 4.06 -10.59 -18.55
C ARG A 228 5.32 -9.74 -18.38
N LYS A 229 5.86 -9.61 -17.17
CA LYS A 229 7.03 -8.79 -16.83
C LYS A 229 6.92 -7.37 -17.39
N LYS A 230 5.73 -6.77 -17.32
CA LYS A 230 5.50 -5.41 -17.80
C LYS A 230 6.09 -4.39 -16.81
N PRO A 231 6.66 -3.28 -17.30
CA PRO A 231 7.07 -2.17 -16.43
C PRO A 231 5.84 -1.50 -15.82
N LEU A 232 5.98 -1.05 -14.58
CA LEU A 232 4.93 -0.41 -13.81
C LEU A 232 4.80 1.07 -14.24
N PRO A 233 3.60 1.55 -14.63
CA PRO A 233 3.45 2.89 -15.18
C PRO A 233 3.36 4.01 -14.10
N PHE A 234 3.16 3.65 -12.84
CA PHE A 234 3.02 4.57 -11.70
C PHE A 234 3.75 4.00 -10.47
N ASN A 235 3.81 4.73 -9.36
CA ASN A 235 4.35 4.20 -8.11
C ASN A 235 3.31 3.36 -7.39
N MET A 236 3.62 2.10 -7.12
CA MET A 236 2.75 1.17 -6.42
C MET A 236 3.32 0.93 -5.03
N SER A 237 2.92 1.81 -4.10
CA SER A 237 3.53 1.92 -2.77
C SER A 237 5.05 2.05 -2.90
N SER A 238 5.81 1.13 -2.29
CA SER A 238 7.28 1.17 -2.32
C SER A 238 7.87 0.59 -3.61
N THR A 239 7.04 0.17 -4.57
CA THR A 239 7.49 -0.21 -5.91
C THR A 239 7.45 1.01 -6.82
N GLU A 240 8.63 1.48 -7.21
CA GLU A 240 8.79 2.65 -8.07
C GLU A 240 8.30 2.41 -9.51
N LYS A 241 7.83 3.49 -10.15
CA LYS A 241 7.55 3.54 -11.58
C LYS A 241 8.74 3.04 -12.40
N GLY A 242 8.46 2.26 -13.43
CA GLY A 242 9.46 1.68 -14.33
C GLY A 242 10.01 0.32 -13.87
N LYS A 243 9.88 -0.04 -12.58
CA LYS A 243 10.19 -1.40 -12.11
C LYS A 243 9.17 -2.40 -12.66
N LEU A 244 9.50 -3.68 -12.64
CA LEU A 244 8.56 -4.74 -13.02
C LEU A 244 7.35 -4.77 -12.09
N TRP A 245 6.17 -5.01 -12.66
CA TRP A 245 4.94 -5.22 -11.89
C TRP A 245 5.14 -6.28 -10.81
N ARG A 246 4.76 -5.95 -9.57
CA ARG A 246 4.68 -6.91 -8.46
C ARG A 246 3.20 -7.29 -8.22
N PRO A 247 2.91 -8.49 -7.70
CA PRO A 247 1.54 -8.88 -7.42
C PRO A 247 0.87 -7.89 -6.47
N ALA A 248 -0.36 -7.47 -6.74
CA ALA A 248 -1.00 -6.40 -5.96
C ALA A 248 -1.24 -6.73 -4.50
N LEU A 249 -1.38 -8.01 -4.17
CA LEU A 249 -1.46 -8.44 -2.78
C LEU A 249 -0.18 -8.10 -1.98
N LEU A 250 1.00 -8.08 -2.62
CA LEU A 250 2.24 -7.69 -1.96
C LEU A 250 2.17 -6.24 -1.47
N ALA A 251 1.71 -5.32 -2.33
CA ALA A 251 1.56 -3.90 -1.98
C ALA A 251 0.51 -3.71 -0.86
N ILE A 252 -0.60 -4.45 -0.91
CA ILE A 252 -1.61 -4.41 0.16
C ILE A 252 -1.04 -4.90 1.50
N ILE A 253 -0.29 -6.01 1.51
CA ILE A 253 0.33 -6.55 2.74
C ILE A 253 1.39 -5.60 3.28
N GLU A 254 2.15 -4.97 2.40
CA GLU A 254 3.16 -3.98 2.73
C GLU A 254 2.52 -2.75 3.41
N ASP A 255 1.49 -2.17 2.79
CA ASP A 255 0.75 -1.01 3.29
C ASP A 255 0.02 -1.33 4.60
N ALA A 256 -0.65 -2.49 4.65
CA ALA A 256 -1.41 -2.91 5.81
C ALA A 256 -0.51 -3.18 7.02
N GLY A 257 0.58 -3.93 6.84
CA GLY A 257 1.51 -4.20 7.93
C GLY A 257 2.33 -2.96 8.31
N GLY A 258 2.59 -2.07 7.36
CA GLY A 258 3.23 -0.78 7.57
C GLY A 258 2.42 0.08 8.53
N VAL A 259 1.12 0.28 8.28
CA VAL A 259 0.28 1.24 9.01
C VAL A 259 -0.57 0.56 10.10
N GLU A 260 -1.40 -0.42 9.74
CA GLU A 260 -2.23 -1.18 10.69
C GLU A 260 -1.37 -2.10 11.54
N GLY A 261 -0.36 -2.74 10.97
CA GLY A 261 0.57 -3.58 11.73
C GLY A 261 1.46 -2.79 12.69
N GLN A 262 1.53 -1.46 12.54
CA GLN A 262 2.48 -0.57 13.21
C GLN A 262 3.95 -0.87 12.91
N GLY A 263 4.24 -1.56 11.79
CA GLY A 263 5.60 -1.94 11.39
C GLY A 263 6.41 -0.80 10.77
N GLY A 264 5.75 0.22 10.23
CA GLY A 264 6.40 1.38 9.61
C GLY A 264 7.31 1.03 8.43
N VAL A 265 8.24 1.95 8.11
CA VAL A 265 9.20 1.81 6.99
C VAL A 265 10.05 0.54 7.09
N VAL A 266 10.46 0.13 8.29
CA VAL A 266 11.30 -1.08 8.50
C VAL A 266 10.56 -2.35 8.09
N TYR A 267 9.27 -2.44 8.38
CA TYR A 267 8.48 -3.58 7.90
C TYR A 267 8.37 -3.58 6.38
N ARG A 268 8.10 -2.42 5.78
CA ARG A 268 7.98 -2.28 4.32
C ARG A 268 9.26 -2.73 3.62
N SER A 269 10.41 -2.25 4.07
CA SER A 269 11.71 -2.62 3.50
C SER A 269 11.99 -4.12 3.63
N ASN A 270 11.69 -4.72 4.79
CA ASN A 270 11.89 -6.16 5.01
C ASN A 270 10.99 -7.03 4.12
N VAL A 271 9.73 -6.64 3.90
CA VAL A 271 8.81 -7.36 3.01
C VAL A 271 9.31 -7.32 1.57
N LEU A 272 9.77 -6.17 1.09
CA LEU A 272 10.29 -6.02 -0.26
C LEU A 272 11.61 -6.78 -0.45
N ARG A 273 12.53 -6.68 0.51
CA ARG A 273 13.79 -7.45 0.49
C ARG A 273 13.51 -8.95 0.47
N ARG A 274 12.57 -9.43 1.30
CA ARG A 274 12.18 -10.84 1.31
C ARG A 274 11.60 -11.28 -0.02
N TYR A 275 10.77 -10.45 -0.66
CA TYR A 275 10.24 -10.73 -1.99
C TYR A 275 11.33 -10.82 -3.07
N GLU A 276 12.42 -10.07 -2.93
CA GLU A 276 13.55 -10.08 -3.86
C GLU A 276 14.43 -11.33 -3.68
N VAL A 277 14.73 -11.72 -2.43
CA VAL A 277 15.66 -12.82 -2.14
C VAL A 277 15.00 -14.20 -2.08
N SER A 278 13.71 -14.29 -1.74
CA SER A 278 13.03 -15.56 -1.51
C SER A 278 12.10 -15.95 -2.67
N PRO A 279 12.48 -16.96 -3.49
CA PRO A 279 11.63 -17.44 -4.56
C PRO A 279 10.34 -18.09 -4.05
N ILE A 280 10.34 -18.69 -2.85
CA ILE A 280 9.13 -19.24 -2.22
C ILE A 280 8.18 -18.11 -1.86
N PHE A 281 8.67 -17.05 -1.20
CA PHE A 281 7.83 -15.93 -0.80
C PHE A 281 7.23 -15.24 -2.03
N ARG A 282 8.04 -15.01 -3.07
CA ARG A 282 7.56 -14.46 -4.35
C ARG A 282 6.49 -15.32 -5.00
N ARG A 283 6.68 -16.64 -5.06
CA ARG A 283 5.68 -17.57 -5.61
C ARG A 283 4.41 -17.57 -4.77
N MET A 284 4.53 -17.57 -3.44
CA MET A 284 3.40 -17.51 -2.51
C MET A 284 2.55 -16.25 -2.76
N MET A 285 3.18 -15.07 -2.89
CA MET A 285 2.48 -13.82 -3.17
C MET A 285 1.70 -13.88 -4.50
N MET A 286 2.31 -14.45 -5.55
CA MET A 286 1.64 -14.59 -6.84
C MET A 286 0.47 -15.57 -6.79
N VAL A 287 0.63 -16.73 -6.12
CA VAL A 287 -0.46 -17.71 -5.93
C VAL A 287 -1.62 -17.09 -5.16
N LEU A 288 -1.33 -16.39 -4.08
CA LEU A 288 -2.37 -15.74 -3.27
C LEU A 288 -3.07 -14.61 -4.04
N THR A 289 -2.35 -13.86 -4.86
CA THR A 289 -2.96 -12.82 -5.72
C THR A 289 -3.95 -13.44 -6.70
N TRP A 290 -3.61 -14.56 -7.35
CA TRP A 290 -4.55 -15.30 -8.20
C TRP A 290 -5.71 -15.88 -7.41
N PHE A 291 -5.44 -16.51 -6.26
CA PHE A 291 -6.44 -17.15 -5.41
C PHE A 291 -7.51 -16.16 -4.93
N TRP A 292 -7.09 -14.97 -4.47
CA TRP A 292 -8.00 -13.90 -4.09
C TRP A 292 -8.66 -13.25 -5.30
N GLY A 293 -7.92 -13.00 -6.38
CA GLY A 293 -8.48 -12.40 -7.60
C GLY A 293 -9.62 -13.22 -8.20
N ILE A 294 -9.38 -14.52 -8.43
CA ILE A 294 -10.40 -15.44 -8.98
C ILE A 294 -11.56 -15.58 -7.98
N GLY A 295 -11.26 -15.82 -6.71
CA GLY A 295 -12.27 -16.02 -5.68
C GLY A 295 -13.23 -14.83 -5.56
N LEU A 296 -12.68 -13.61 -5.52
CA LEU A 296 -13.48 -12.38 -5.39
C LEU A 296 -14.34 -12.12 -6.63
N VAL A 297 -13.84 -12.33 -7.84
CA VAL A 297 -14.66 -12.20 -9.06
C VAL A 297 -15.77 -13.26 -9.08
N CYS A 298 -15.47 -14.51 -8.73
CA CYS A 298 -16.47 -15.57 -8.68
C CYS A 298 -17.60 -15.26 -7.68
N ILE A 299 -17.27 -14.88 -6.44
CA ILE A 299 -18.30 -14.57 -5.45
C ILE A 299 -19.09 -13.31 -5.81
N ALA A 300 -18.45 -12.32 -6.45
CA ALA A 300 -19.14 -11.12 -6.93
C ALA A 300 -20.17 -11.47 -8.01
N ILE A 301 -19.82 -12.34 -8.97
CA ILE A 301 -20.74 -12.83 -10.01
C ILE A 301 -21.90 -13.61 -9.38
N ILE A 302 -21.60 -14.56 -8.50
CA ILE A 302 -22.65 -15.36 -7.82
C ILE A 302 -23.60 -14.45 -7.04
N SER A 303 -23.05 -13.51 -6.27
CA SER A 303 -23.86 -12.57 -5.47
C SER A 303 -24.73 -11.70 -6.38
N THR A 304 -24.17 -11.18 -7.48
CA THR A 304 -24.90 -10.36 -8.46
C THR A 304 -26.05 -11.14 -9.09
N VAL A 305 -25.81 -12.38 -9.53
CA VAL A 305 -26.87 -13.24 -10.08
C VAL A 305 -27.98 -13.46 -9.07
N ILE A 306 -27.64 -13.74 -7.81
CA ILE A 306 -28.64 -13.93 -6.74
C ILE A 306 -29.43 -12.63 -6.50
N ILE A 307 -28.75 -11.49 -6.39
CA ILE A 307 -29.37 -10.17 -6.21
C ILE A 307 -30.35 -9.86 -7.34
N MET A 308 -30.07 -10.27 -8.58
CA MET A 308 -30.89 -9.97 -9.75
C MET A 308 -32.03 -10.97 -10.00
N THR A 309 -31.93 -12.20 -9.47
CA THR A 309 -32.89 -13.27 -9.76
C THR A 309 -33.86 -13.55 -8.63
N LEU A 310 -33.47 -13.33 -7.38
CA LEU A 310 -34.33 -13.59 -6.22
C LEU A 310 -35.25 -12.39 -5.91
N PRO A 311 -36.30 -12.60 -5.07
CA PRO A 311 -37.08 -11.51 -4.52
C PRO A 311 -36.19 -10.48 -3.81
N GLU A 312 -36.55 -9.21 -3.91
CA GLU A 312 -35.70 -8.09 -3.49
C GLU A 312 -35.23 -8.20 -2.04
N ASN A 313 -36.14 -8.55 -1.13
CA ASN A 313 -35.83 -8.72 0.28
C ASN A 313 -34.76 -9.79 0.50
N ILE A 314 -34.81 -10.91 -0.23
CA ILE A 314 -33.84 -12.01 -0.12
C ILE A 314 -32.52 -11.60 -0.78
N GLY A 315 -32.61 -10.98 -1.97
CA GLY A 315 -31.46 -10.46 -2.69
C GLY A 315 -30.66 -9.44 -1.86
N PHE A 316 -31.34 -8.58 -1.11
CA PHE A 316 -30.71 -7.60 -0.22
C PHE A 316 -29.88 -8.26 0.87
N GLY A 317 -30.48 -9.15 1.66
CA GLY A 317 -29.77 -9.84 2.75
C GLY A 317 -28.58 -10.66 2.25
N ILE A 318 -28.75 -11.40 1.15
CA ILE A 318 -27.67 -12.20 0.56
C ILE A 318 -26.57 -11.31 -0.02
N GLY A 319 -26.93 -10.22 -0.72
CA GLY A 319 -25.98 -9.30 -1.33
C GLY A 319 -25.00 -8.73 -0.31
N TRP A 320 -25.48 -8.35 0.87
CA TRP A 320 -24.64 -7.86 1.96
C TRP A 320 -23.95 -8.98 2.75
N GLY A 321 -24.57 -10.15 2.91
CA GLY A 321 -24.03 -11.21 3.78
C GLY A 321 -23.02 -12.15 3.12
N LEU A 322 -23.33 -12.61 1.90
CA LEU A 322 -22.61 -13.70 1.23
C LEU A 322 -21.12 -13.37 0.98
N PRO A 323 -20.74 -12.17 0.49
CA PRO A 323 -19.33 -11.82 0.33
C PRO A 323 -18.50 -11.87 1.62
N TYR A 324 -19.08 -11.53 2.78
CA TYR A 324 -18.39 -11.60 4.06
C TYR A 324 -18.26 -13.02 4.59
N CYS A 325 -19.30 -13.85 4.45
CA CYS A 325 -19.20 -15.28 4.75
C CYS A 325 -18.11 -15.95 3.91
N PHE A 326 -18.09 -15.66 2.60
CA PHE A 326 -17.04 -16.10 1.71
C PHE A 326 -15.66 -15.60 2.17
N GLY A 327 -15.54 -14.29 2.45
CA GLY A 327 -14.31 -13.66 2.90
C GLY A 327 -13.73 -14.32 4.16
N PHE A 328 -14.58 -14.65 5.14
CA PHE A 328 -14.16 -15.36 6.35
C PHE A 328 -13.54 -16.73 6.03
N VAL A 329 -14.22 -17.55 5.21
CA VAL A 329 -13.69 -18.86 4.79
C VAL A 329 -12.38 -18.69 4.01
N TRP A 330 -12.32 -17.73 3.10
CA TRP A 330 -11.14 -17.47 2.27
C TRP A 330 -9.92 -17.00 3.09
N VAL A 331 -10.16 -16.18 4.13
CA VAL A 331 -9.12 -15.78 5.08
C VAL A 331 -8.59 -17.01 5.83
N CYS A 332 -9.47 -17.88 6.34
CA CYS A 332 -9.04 -19.10 7.04
C CYS A 332 -8.14 -19.98 6.15
N LEU A 333 -8.54 -20.23 4.90
CA LEU A 333 -7.75 -20.98 3.93
C LEU A 333 -6.39 -20.30 3.66
N THR A 334 -6.40 -18.98 3.47
CA THR A 334 -5.19 -18.18 3.27
C THR A 334 -4.24 -18.29 4.46
N MET A 335 -4.75 -18.22 5.70
CA MET A 335 -3.91 -18.34 6.91
C MET A 335 -3.21 -19.70 6.98
N VAL A 336 -3.90 -20.79 6.66
CA VAL A 336 -3.32 -22.14 6.62
C VAL A 336 -2.23 -22.22 5.56
N PHE A 337 -2.53 -21.77 4.34
CA PHE A 337 -1.59 -21.79 3.22
C PHE A 337 -0.33 -20.95 3.49
N VAL A 338 -0.49 -19.72 3.98
CA VAL A 338 0.64 -18.82 4.32
C VAL A 338 1.51 -19.45 5.40
N LYS A 339 0.92 -19.98 6.49
CA LYS A 339 1.69 -20.65 7.55
C LYS A 339 2.49 -21.84 7.01
N MET A 340 1.92 -22.62 6.09
CA MET A 340 2.62 -23.74 5.45
C MET A 340 3.80 -23.24 4.59
N GLN A 341 3.59 -22.24 3.74
CA GLN A 341 4.64 -21.71 2.86
C GLN A 341 5.77 -21.03 3.63
N LEU A 342 5.46 -20.24 4.67
CA LEU A 342 6.48 -19.61 5.51
C LEU A 342 7.33 -20.63 6.29
N ARG A 343 6.72 -21.74 6.74
CA ARG A 343 7.47 -22.86 7.35
C ARG A 343 8.38 -23.54 6.33
N LYS A 344 7.89 -23.76 5.10
CA LYS A 344 8.67 -24.34 4.01
C LYS A 344 9.86 -23.44 3.64
N GLU A 345 9.62 -22.14 3.53
CA GLU A 345 10.64 -21.13 3.28
C GLU A 345 11.72 -21.15 4.36
N LYS A 346 11.33 -21.12 5.63
CA LYS A 346 12.26 -21.15 6.76
C LYS A 346 13.16 -22.39 6.72
N ARG A 347 12.59 -23.59 6.56
CA ARG A 347 13.36 -24.85 6.49
C ARG A 347 14.36 -24.87 5.33
N GLN A 348 13.96 -24.38 4.17
CA GLN A 348 14.86 -24.32 3.01
C GLN A 348 15.99 -23.31 3.21
N TRP A 349 15.72 -22.20 3.91
CA TRP A 349 16.74 -21.21 4.23
C TRP A 349 17.77 -21.77 5.21
N GLU A 350 17.33 -22.41 6.29
CA GLU A 350 18.19 -23.08 7.28
C GLU A 350 19.08 -24.17 6.64
N THR A 351 18.53 -24.94 5.68
CA THR A 351 19.30 -25.97 4.97
C THR A 351 20.41 -25.35 4.10
N LYS A 352 20.13 -24.24 3.42
CA LYS A 352 21.14 -23.53 2.62
C LYS A 352 22.26 -22.96 3.48
N GLU A 353 21.92 -22.41 4.64
CA GLU A 353 22.91 -21.90 5.60
C GLU A 353 23.79 -23.04 6.15
N ALA A 354 23.21 -24.20 6.46
CA ALA A 354 23.97 -25.36 6.94
C ALA A 354 24.95 -25.90 5.87
N VAL A 355 24.51 -26.04 4.62
CA VAL A 355 25.37 -26.51 3.51
C VAL A 355 26.49 -25.51 3.21
N ALA A 356 26.20 -24.21 3.22
CA ALA A 356 27.21 -23.17 3.04
C ALA A 356 28.24 -23.17 4.19
N GLY A 357 27.79 -23.36 5.44
CA GLY A 357 28.68 -23.48 6.59
C GLY A 357 29.59 -24.71 6.53
N GLN A 358 29.08 -25.85 6.05
CA GLN A 358 29.87 -27.07 5.85
C GLN A 358 30.92 -26.90 4.74
N ALA A 359 30.56 -26.28 3.62
CA ALA A 359 31.50 -26.01 2.54
C ALA A 359 32.66 -25.10 3.01
N VAL A 360 32.37 -24.05 3.79
CA VAL A 360 33.43 -23.17 4.33
C VAL A 360 34.35 -23.92 5.31
N ALA A 361 33.81 -24.86 6.10
CA ALA A 361 34.60 -25.66 7.04
C ALA A 361 35.47 -26.73 6.34
N GLU A 362 35.11 -27.17 5.14
CA GLU A 362 35.89 -28.14 4.36
C GLU A 362 37.10 -27.49 3.63
N TYR A 363 37.09 -26.17 3.48
CA TYR A 363 38.18 -25.38 2.87
C TYR A 363 38.99 -24.55 3.87
N ALA A 364 38.76 -24.70 5.18
CA ALA A 364 39.51 -24.06 6.26
C ALA A 364 40.38 -25.09 6.99
#